data_AF-A0A7X6UTB4-F1
#
_entry.id   AF-A0A7X6UTB4-F1
#
_cell.length_a   1.000
_cell.length_b   1.000
_cell.length_c   1.000
_cell.angle_alpha   90.00
_cell.angle_beta   90.00
_cell.angle_gamma   90.00
#
_symmetry.space_group_name_H-M   'P 1'
#
loop_
_entity.id
_entity.type
_entity.pdbx_description
1 polymer ?
#
loop_
_entity_poly.entity_id
_entity_poly.type
_entity_poly.pdbx_seq_one_letter_code
_entity_poly.pdbx_strand_id
1 'polypeptide(L)'
;SKALVKQSDLTLFFILDSGQIDVLSSNASLPRFTRVIDGVRLESVTIADGPPITEGVCQVPYRRNGVCKPFAVQVRDRYGEGILVRVDALSSVKTVESRR
;
A
#
# COMPACT_ATOMS: atom_id res chain seq x y z
N SER A 1 -3.63 33.36 -15.77
CA SER A 1 -2.96 32.98 -14.52
C SER A 1 -2.98 31.46 -14.38
N LYS A 2 -1.82 30.80 -14.24
CA LYS A 2 -1.78 29.35 -13.97
C LYS A 2 -2.15 29.13 -12.52
N ALA A 3 -3.36 28.64 -12.26
CA ALA A 3 -3.72 28.16 -10.93
C ALA A 3 -2.86 26.93 -10.63
N LEU A 4 -1.87 27.10 -9.76
CA LEU A 4 -1.12 26.00 -9.18
C LEU A 4 -2.08 25.31 -8.21
N VAL A 5 -2.79 24.29 -8.66
CA VAL A 5 -3.53 23.42 -7.75
C VAL A 5 -2.48 22.75 -6.87
N LYS A 6 -2.38 23.16 -5.60
CA LYS A 6 -1.65 22.41 -4.58
C LYS A 6 -2.34 21.05 -4.47
N GLN A 7 -1.88 20.09 -5.27
CA GLN A 7 -2.34 18.71 -5.19
C GLN A 7 -1.94 18.19 -3.82
N SER A 8 -2.92 17.80 -3.02
CA SER A 8 -2.68 17.17 -1.73
C SER A 8 -2.22 15.75 -1.98
N ASP A 9 -0.97 15.45 -1.66
CA ASP A 9 -0.41 14.11 -1.75
C ASP A 9 -1.16 13.17 -0.79
N LEU A 10 -1.47 11.97 -1.27
CA LEU A 10 -1.94 10.85 -0.43
C LEU A 10 -0.72 10.00 -0.05
N THR A 11 -0.81 9.32 1.08
CA THR A 11 0.21 8.34 1.50
C THR A 11 -0.50 7.09 1.99
N LEU A 12 -0.10 5.94 1.44
CA LEU A 12 -0.50 4.63 1.92
C LEU A 12 0.44 4.24 3.05
N PHE A 13 -0.12 3.86 4.20
CA PHE A 13 0.62 3.28 5.31
C PHE A 13 0.23 1.82 5.44
N PHE A 14 1.22 0.94 5.37
CA PHE A 14 1.08 -0.48 5.67
C PHE A 14 1.66 -0.69 7.06
N ILE A 15 0.83 -1.09 8.02
CA ILE A 15 1.23 -1.37 9.39
C ILE A 15 1.25 -2.90 9.53
N LEU A 16 2.42 -3.50 9.29
CA LEU A 16 2.55 -4.94 9.11
C LEU A 16 2.20 -5.70 10.39
N ASP A 17 2.54 -5.13 11.55
CA ASP A 17 2.32 -5.75 12.87
C ASP A 17 0.83 -6.00 13.17
N SER A 18 -0.05 -5.18 12.59
CA SER A 18 -1.51 -5.27 12.79
C SER A 18 -2.28 -5.71 11.54
N GLY A 19 -1.61 -5.81 10.39
CA GLY A 19 -2.25 -6.00 9.10
C GLY A 19 -3.11 -4.81 8.63
N GLN A 20 -2.99 -3.65 9.28
CA GLN A 20 -3.75 -2.45 8.96
C GLN A 20 -3.15 -1.71 7.75
N ILE A 21 -4.02 -1.18 6.91
CA ILE A 21 -3.67 -0.30 5.80
C ILE A 21 -4.43 1.01 5.97
N ASP A 22 -3.71 2.12 6.00
CA ASP A 22 -4.30 3.46 6.03
C ASP A 22 -4.00 4.25 4.77
N VAL A 23 -4.96 5.06 4.36
CA VAL A 23 -4.77 6.11 3.36
C VAL A 23 -4.90 7.45 4.08
N LEU A 24 -3.78 8.18 4.12
CA LEU A 24 -3.73 9.53 4.70
C LEU A 24 -3.63 10.57 3.61
N SER A 25 -4.41 11.64 3.76
CA SER A 25 -4.21 12.87 3.00
C SER A 25 -3.36 13.84 3.81
N SER A 26 -2.49 14.57 3.13
CA SER A 26 -1.85 15.77 3.67
C SER A 26 -2.85 16.86 4.08
N ASN A 27 -4.10 16.82 3.60
CA ASN A 27 -5.17 17.66 4.08
C ASN A 27 -5.86 17.04 5.31
N ALA A 28 -5.57 17.57 6.50
CA ALA A 28 -6.14 17.11 7.77
C ALA A 28 -7.68 17.28 7.88
N SER A 29 -8.31 18.05 6.99
CA SER A 29 -9.77 18.17 6.94
C SER A 29 -10.45 16.99 6.26
N LEU A 30 -9.69 16.13 5.55
CA LEU A 30 -10.23 14.95 4.90
C LEU A 30 -10.23 13.75 5.87
N PRO A 31 -11.26 12.91 5.85
CA PRO A 31 -11.32 11.74 6.71
C PRO A 31 -10.18 10.78 6.39
N ARG A 32 -9.57 10.20 7.43
CA ARG A 32 -8.67 9.06 7.29
C ARG A 32 -9.47 7.86 6.81
N PHE A 33 -8.94 7.15 5.83
CA PHE A 33 -9.51 5.89 5.41
C PHE A 33 -8.64 4.76 5.93
N THR A 34 -9.22 3.90 6.76
CA THR A 34 -8.54 2.75 7.36
C THR A 34 -9.23 1.47 6.90
N ARG A 35 -8.41 0.46 6.60
CA ARG A 35 -8.85 -0.90 6.32
C ARG A 35 -7.99 -1.87 7.13
N VAL A 36 -8.67 -2.81 7.78
CA VAL A 36 -8.06 -4.00 8.36
C VAL A 36 -8.63 -5.17 7.59
N ILE A 37 -7.78 -6.12 7.21
CA ILE A 37 -8.22 -7.29 6.45
C ILE A 37 -8.29 -8.47 7.42
N ASP A 38 -9.51 -8.86 7.78
CA ASP A 38 -9.72 -9.95 8.72
C ASP A 38 -9.26 -11.30 8.14
N GLY A 39 -8.61 -12.11 8.98
CA GLY A 39 -8.20 -13.47 8.62
C GLY A 39 -6.95 -13.57 7.75
N VAL A 40 -6.30 -12.45 7.43
CA VAL A 40 -5.02 -12.43 6.70
C VAL A 40 -4.00 -11.53 7.39
N ARG A 41 -2.71 -11.79 7.14
CA ARG A 41 -1.59 -10.95 7.59
C ARG A 41 -0.88 -10.34 6.39
N LEU A 42 -0.38 -9.12 6.57
CA LEU A 42 0.61 -8.53 5.66
C LEU A 42 1.96 -9.15 6.00
N GLU A 43 2.45 -10.05 5.16
CA GLU A 43 3.71 -10.76 5.39
C GLU A 43 4.92 -9.91 5.01
N SER A 44 4.83 -9.18 3.90
CA SER A 44 5.87 -8.23 3.52
C SER A 44 5.34 -7.15 2.57
N VAL A 45 6.02 -6.01 2.57
CA VAL A 45 5.84 -4.95 1.58
C VAL A 45 7.19 -4.62 0.95
N THR A 46 7.27 -4.66 -0.37
CA THR A 46 8.44 -4.25 -1.15
C THR A 46 8.11 -2.98 -1.90
N ILE A 47 8.90 -1.91 -1.76
CA ILE A 47 8.73 -0.67 -2.53
C ILE A 47 9.80 -0.61 -3.62
N ALA A 48 9.37 -0.51 -4.88
CA ALA A 48 10.19 -0.53 -6.08
C ALA A 48 11.14 -1.74 -6.06
N ASP A 49 12.42 -1.52 -6.32
CA ASP A 49 13.46 -2.55 -6.30
C ASP A 49 14.18 -2.66 -4.94
N GLY A 50 13.53 -2.18 -3.87
CA GLY A 50 14.06 -2.24 -2.51
C GLY A 50 13.94 -3.65 -1.88
N PRO A 51 14.54 -3.85 -0.69
CA PRO A 51 14.34 -5.07 0.07
C PRO A 51 12.89 -5.18 0.59
N PRO A 52 12.38 -6.40 0.83
CA PRO A 52 11.11 -6.61 1.52
C PRO A 52 11.16 -6.08 2.95
N ILE A 53 10.15 -5.32 3.34
CA ILE A 53 9.90 -4.89 4.72
C ILE A 53 8.92 -5.89 5.33
N THR A 54 9.25 -6.46 6.49
CA THR A 54 8.46 -7.54 7.13
C THR A 54 7.90 -7.18 8.49
N GLU A 55 8.23 -5.99 9.02
CA GLU A 55 7.80 -5.52 10.35
C GLU A 55 7.62 -4.00 10.35
N GLY A 56 6.86 -3.48 11.31
CA GLY A 56 6.67 -2.05 11.52
C GLY A 56 5.78 -1.39 10.46
N VAL A 57 6.15 -0.17 10.05
CA VAL A 57 5.34 0.69 9.19
C VAL A 57 6.06 1.02 7.89
N CYS A 58 5.40 0.73 6.76
CA CYS A 58 5.87 1.03 5.42
C CYS A 58 4.99 2.12 4.78
N GLN A 59 5.60 3.09 4.09
CA GLN A 59 4.92 4.24 3.51
C GLN A 59 5.12 4.33 2.01
N VAL A 60 4.02 4.39 1.25
CA VAL A 60 4.04 4.60 -0.20
C VAL A 60 3.35 5.92 -0.55
N PRO A 61 4.09 6.92 -1.04
CA PRO A 61 3.49 8.14 -1.59
C PRO A 61 2.61 7.81 -2.80
N TYR A 62 1.40 8.35 -2.82
CA TYR A 62 0.41 8.14 -3.86
C TYR A 62 -0.14 9.48 -4.35
N ARG A 63 0.05 9.78 -5.63
CA ARG A 63 -0.36 11.05 -6.25
C ARG A 63 -1.76 10.93 -6.83
N ARG A 64 -2.53 12.03 -6.81
CA ARG A 64 -3.91 12.07 -7.34
C ARG A 64 -4.02 11.76 -8.84
N ASN A 65 -2.94 11.91 -9.60
CA ASN A 65 -2.92 11.50 -11.01
C ASN A 65 -2.76 9.99 -11.20
N GLY A 66 -2.88 9.20 -10.13
CA GLY A 66 -2.75 7.73 -10.17
C GLY A 66 -1.31 7.26 -10.22
N VAL A 67 -0.33 8.14 -9.95
CA VAL A 67 1.09 7.77 -9.95
C VAL A 67 1.56 7.46 -8.53
N CYS A 68 2.24 6.32 -8.37
CA CYS A 68 2.89 5.95 -7.12
C CYS A 68 4.29 5.39 -7.38
N LYS A 69 5.08 5.20 -6.31
CA LYS A 69 6.21 4.28 -6.43
C LYS A 69 5.64 2.87 -6.63
N PRO A 70 6.15 2.05 -7.57
CA PRO A 70 5.74 0.65 -7.66
C PRO A 70 5.92 -0.03 -6.30
N PHE A 71 5.04 -0.94 -5.94
CA PHE A 71 5.19 -1.72 -4.71
C PHE A 71 4.53 -3.08 -4.84
N ALA A 72 4.94 -4.02 -3.99
CA ALA A 72 4.36 -5.33 -3.88
C ALA A 72 3.99 -5.61 -2.43
N VAL A 73 2.85 -6.26 -2.20
CA VAL A 73 2.36 -6.67 -0.88
C VAL A 73 2.14 -8.16 -0.91
N GLN A 74 2.91 -8.89 -0.09
CA GLN A 74 2.66 -10.30 0.17
C GLN A 74 1.64 -10.40 1.30
N VAL A 75 0.51 -11.04 1.01
CA VAL A 75 -0.55 -11.32 1.99
C VAL A 75 -0.61 -12.81 2.20
N ARG A 76 -0.80 -13.26 3.44
CA ARG A 76 -0.95 -14.68 3.77
C ARG A 76 -2.13 -14.91 4.70
N ASP A 77 -2.88 -15.97 4.46
CA ASP A 77 -3.97 -16.36 5.35
C ASP A 77 -3.47 -17.21 6.55
N ARG A 78 -4.41 -17.60 7.42
CA ARG A 78 -4.13 -18.46 8.57
C ARG A 78 -3.71 -19.90 8.21
N TYR A 79 -3.98 -20.35 6.99
CA TYR A 79 -3.65 -21.69 6.51
C TYR A 79 -2.27 -21.74 5.85
N GLY A 80 -1.66 -20.58 5.61
CA GLY A 80 -0.34 -20.45 5.02
C GLY A 80 -0.38 -20.14 3.52
N GLU A 81 -1.57 -20.05 2.93
CA GLU A 81 -1.77 -19.70 1.52
C GLU A 81 -1.53 -18.21 1.30
N GLY A 82 -0.80 -17.89 0.25
CA GLY A 82 -0.31 -16.53 0.00
C GLY A 82 -0.68 -16.00 -1.37
N ILE A 83 -0.96 -14.70 -1.43
CA ILE A 83 -1.04 -13.95 -2.69
C ILE A 83 -0.01 -12.81 -2.68
N LEU A 84 0.58 -12.57 -3.83
CA LEU A 84 1.43 -11.41 -4.06
C LEU A 84 0.68 -10.41 -4.93
N VAL A 85 0.35 -9.26 -4.33
CA VAL A 85 -0.28 -8.14 -5.04
C VAL A 85 0.82 -7.18 -5.48
N ARG A 86 0.96 -6.93 -6.78
CA ARG A 86 1.90 -5.96 -7.35
C ARG A 86 1.14 -4.76 -7.89
N VAL A 87 1.64 -3.58 -7.57
CA VAL A 87 1.12 -2.29 -8.05
C VAL A 87 2.23 -1.59 -8.82
N ASP A 88 1.99 -1.23 -10.07
CA ASP A 88 2.96 -0.52 -10.90
C ASP A 88 2.92 1.00 -10.66
N ALA A 89 3.78 1.74 -11.36
CA ALA A 89 3.89 3.19 -11.21
C ALA A 89 2.63 3.96 -11.62
N LEU A 90 1.69 3.33 -12.34
CA LEU A 90 0.45 3.90 -12.84
C LEU A 90 -0.77 3.36 -12.06
N SER A 91 -0.55 2.76 -10.90
CA SER A 91 -1.58 2.14 -10.06
C SER A 91 -2.30 0.95 -10.69
N SER A 92 -1.71 0.32 -11.71
CA SER A 92 -2.23 -0.95 -12.22
C SER A 92 -1.93 -2.06 -11.22
N VAL A 93 -2.94 -2.87 -10.92
CA VAL A 93 -2.85 -3.95 -9.93
C VAL A 93 -2.79 -5.29 -10.64
N LYS A 94 -1.81 -6.12 -10.27
CA LYS A 94 -1.69 -7.52 -10.70
C LYS A 94 -1.56 -8.42 -9.48
N THR A 95 -2.39 -9.45 -9.42
CA THR A 95 -2.31 -10.48 -8.38
C THR A 95 -1.64 -11.73 -8.95
N VAL A 96 -0.69 -12.27 -8.20
CA VAL A 96 -0.05 -13.56 -8.52
C VAL A 96 -0.31 -14.49 -7.34
N GLU A 97 -0.95 -15.63 -7.61
CA GLU A 97 -1.08 -16.70 -6.62
C GLU A 97 0.32 -17.23 -6.29
N SER A 98 0.65 -17.25 -4.99
CA SER A 98 1.89 -17.86 -4.51
C SER A 98 1.53 -19.18 -3.86
N ARG A 99 1.43 -20.23 -4.68
CA ARG A 99 1.28 -21.59 -4.17
C ARG A 99 2.62 -22.07 -3.64
N ARG A 100 2.61 -22.68 -2.44
CA ARG A 100 3.74 -23.49 -1.97
C ARG A 100 3.89 -24.74 -2.81
#